data_AF-A0A9P5Z8Z8-F1
#
_entry.id   AF-A0A9P5Z8Z8-F1
#
_cell.length_a   1.000
_cell.length_b   1.000
_cell.length_c   1.000
_cell.angle_alpha   90.00
_cell.angle_beta   90.00
_cell.angle_gamma   90.00
#
_symmetry.space_group_name_H-M   'P 1'
#
loop_
_entity.id
_entity.type
_entity.pdbx_description
1 polymer ?
#
loop_
_entity_poly.entity_id
_entity_poly.type
_entity_poly.pdbx_seq_one_letter_code
_entity_poly.pdbx_strand_id
1 'polypeptide(L)'
;MTIYYSLTFMLLAAEMVTFCLLVAPLPYAIKKRLFTFLTESKVVAKVAYGLKISFIFVAILFADALQRMFRVTAESDLAKSNKGMVTDLRTDTSIAARKFYAQRNVYLTGFCLFLSLVLTRTFYIILDLIHTQEEYAKLKKAGTSGAGGAKSEDQTKEIASLKKQIAELKQQERDFDILKKQAAQNSAEYDRLATELNTLTGSNKSNKRVD
;
A
#
# COMPACT_ATOMS: atom_id res chain seq x y z
N MET A 1 32.96 13.46 31.67
CA MET A 1 31.54 13.61 31.27
C MET A 1 30.77 12.47 31.89
N THR A 2 29.64 12.76 32.52
CA THR A 2 28.85 11.74 33.20
C THR A 2 28.26 10.73 32.20
N ILE A 3 28.27 9.46 32.60
CA ILE A 3 27.94 8.28 31.75
C ILE A 3 26.61 8.45 31.01
N TYR A 4 25.62 9.06 31.68
CA TYR A 4 24.30 9.35 31.13
C TYR A 4 24.34 10.22 29.85
N TYR A 5 25.20 11.25 29.79
CA TYR A 5 25.28 12.10 28.59
C TYR A 5 26.06 11.44 27.44
N SER A 6 26.94 10.49 27.74
CA SER A 6 27.58 9.66 26.72
C SER A 6 26.57 8.69 26.10
N LEU A 7 25.67 8.16 26.91
CA LEU A 7 24.60 7.27 26.46
C LEU A 7 23.58 8.01 25.59
N THR A 8 23.17 9.22 25.98
CA THR A 8 22.29 10.05 25.13
C THR A 8 22.95 10.45 23.82
N PHE A 9 24.26 10.73 23.83
CA PHE A 9 25.00 11.00 22.61
C PHE A 9 25.04 9.78 21.68
N MET A 10 25.27 8.59 22.22
CA MET A 10 25.28 7.35 21.44
C MET A 10 23.89 7.04 20.86
N LEU A 11 22.83 7.29 21.65
CA LEU A 11 21.44 7.17 21.20
C LEU A 11 21.15 8.16 20.05
N LEU A 12 21.52 9.44 20.22
CA LEU A 12 21.39 10.46 19.18
C LEU A 12 22.15 10.09 17.90
N ALA A 13 23.38 9.56 18.01
CA ALA A 13 24.15 9.12 16.87
C ALA A 13 23.48 7.94 16.14
N ALA A 14 22.93 6.98 16.88
CA ALA A 14 22.17 5.86 16.31
C ALA A 14 20.88 6.34 15.61
N GLU A 15 20.15 7.28 16.23
CA GLU A 15 18.96 7.88 15.62
C GLU A 15 19.31 8.65 14.34
N MET A 16 20.42 9.39 14.33
CA MET A 16 20.90 10.11 13.14
C MET A 16 21.24 9.16 12.00
N VAL A 17 21.97 8.09 12.27
CA VAL A 17 22.29 7.07 11.26
C VAL A 17 21.02 6.42 10.72
N THR A 18 20.10 6.05 11.63
CA THR A 18 18.81 5.44 11.25
C THR A 18 17.97 6.40 10.40
N PHE A 19 17.91 7.67 10.78
CA PHE A 19 17.21 8.71 10.04
C PHE A 19 17.80 8.93 8.65
N CYS A 20 19.12 9.03 8.54
CA CYS A 20 19.80 9.15 7.24
C CYS A 20 19.53 7.95 6.33
N LEU A 21 19.56 6.73 6.87
CA LEU A 21 19.24 5.51 6.12
C LEU A 21 17.79 5.48 5.66
N LEU A 22 16.87 5.95 6.50
CA LEU A 22 15.43 5.94 6.24
C LEU A 22 15.00 7.04 5.24
N VAL A 23 15.63 8.22 5.32
CA VAL A 23 15.37 9.37 4.41
C VAL A 23 16.11 9.25 3.09
N ALA A 24 17.20 8.49 3.03
CA ALA A 24 17.96 8.29 1.80
C ALA A 24 17.02 7.97 0.61
N PRO A 25 17.22 8.63 -0.55
CA PRO A 25 16.42 8.38 -1.74
C PRO A 25 16.77 7.01 -2.34
N LEU A 26 16.31 5.94 -1.69
CA LEU A 26 16.47 4.58 -2.18
C LEU A 26 15.51 4.30 -3.34
N PRO A 27 15.94 3.57 -4.38
CA PRO A 27 15.07 3.09 -5.44
C PRO A 27 13.87 2.30 -4.90
N TYR A 28 12.69 2.48 -5.49
CA TYR A 28 11.43 1.86 -5.03
C TYR A 28 11.53 0.35 -4.78
N ALA A 29 12.24 -0.39 -5.64
CA ALA A 29 12.43 -1.83 -5.47
C ALA A 29 13.23 -2.20 -4.20
N ILE A 30 14.22 -1.37 -3.84
CA ILE A 30 15.06 -1.57 -2.66
C ILE A 30 14.29 -1.15 -1.40
N LYS A 31 13.58 -0.01 -1.44
CA LYS A 31 12.67 0.41 -0.37
C LYS A 31 11.64 -0.67 -0.07
N LYS A 32 10.98 -1.19 -1.11
CA LYS A 32 10.01 -2.26 -0.97
C LYS A 32 10.62 -3.50 -0.33
N ARG A 33 11.77 -3.99 -0.81
CA ARG A 33 12.40 -5.19 -0.20
C ARG A 33 12.82 -4.97 1.25
N LEU A 34 13.46 -3.84 1.56
CA LEU A 34 13.87 -3.49 2.93
C LEU A 34 12.67 -3.41 3.86
N PHE A 35 11.63 -2.68 3.45
CA PHE A 35 10.45 -2.47 4.28
C PHE A 35 9.52 -3.68 4.31
N THR A 36 9.33 -4.44 3.23
CA THR A 36 8.59 -5.70 3.29
C THR A 36 9.31 -6.71 4.19
N PHE A 37 10.65 -6.81 4.12
CA PHE A 37 11.42 -7.64 5.06
C PHE A 37 11.30 -7.14 6.51
N LEU A 38 11.29 -5.82 6.72
CA LEU A 38 11.05 -5.22 8.02
C LEU A 38 9.61 -5.51 8.52
N THR A 39 8.59 -5.31 7.70
CA THR A 39 7.16 -5.36 8.03
C THR A 39 6.63 -6.79 8.17
N GLU A 40 7.08 -7.72 7.32
CA GLU A 40 6.75 -9.15 7.43
C GLU A 40 7.41 -9.79 8.66
N SER A 41 8.53 -9.22 9.10
CA SER A 41 9.18 -9.62 10.33
C SER A 41 8.45 -9.07 11.55
N LYS A 42 8.18 -9.93 12.55
CA LYS A 42 7.71 -9.54 13.91
C LYS A 42 8.61 -8.49 14.58
N VAL A 43 9.76 -8.19 13.99
CA VAL A 43 10.71 -7.16 14.39
C VAL A 43 10.14 -5.76 14.23
N VAL A 44 9.34 -5.41 13.21
CA VAL A 44 8.83 -4.02 13.08
C VAL A 44 7.88 -3.63 14.20
N ALA A 45 6.97 -4.51 14.61
CA ALA A 45 6.10 -4.23 15.76
C ALA A 45 6.93 -4.00 17.03
N LYS A 46 8.00 -4.79 17.22
CA LYS A 46 8.95 -4.64 18.33
C LYS A 46 9.81 -3.37 18.21
N VAL A 47 10.20 -2.97 17.00
CA VAL A 47 10.96 -1.75 16.73
C VAL A 47 10.10 -0.52 16.96
N ALA A 48 8.86 -0.50 16.48
CA ALA A 48 7.91 0.59 16.76
C ALA A 48 7.63 0.71 18.27
N TYR A 49 7.52 -0.41 18.98
CA TYR A 49 7.40 -0.41 20.43
C TYR A 49 8.68 0.07 21.13
N GLY A 50 9.86 -0.35 20.65
CA GLY A 50 11.16 0.10 21.14
C GLY A 50 11.39 1.59 20.91
N LEU A 51 10.97 2.14 19.76
CA LEU A 51 11.00 3.58 19.47
C LEU A 51 10.10 4.36 20.41
N LYS A 52 8.90 3.86 20.72
CA LYS A 52 8.00 4.48 21.73
C LYS A 52 8.63 4.50 23.13
N ILE A 53 9.27 3.40 23.53
CA ILE A 53 9.97 3.32 24.83
C ILE A 53 11.17 4.29 24.85
N SER A 54 11.97 4.31 23.78
CA SER A 54 13.11 5.22 23.64
C SER A 54 12.67 6.68 23.73
N PHE A 55 11.54 7.03 23.10
CA PHE A 55 10.97 8.37 23.16
C PHE A 55 10.62 8.79 24.60
N ILE A 56 9.96 7.92 25.38
CA ILE A 56 9.64 8.20 26.78
C ILE A 56 10.93 8.39 27.59
N PHE A 57 11.93 7.53 27.37
CA PHE A 57 13.21 7.61 28.06
C PHE A 57 13.97 8.90 27.76
N VAL A 58 14.04 9.30 26.49
CA VAL A 58 14.66 10.56 26.06
C VAL A 58 13.89 11.76 26.60
N ALA A 59 12.55 11.71 26.64
CA ALA A 59 11.72 12.76 27.22
C ALA A 59 11.97 12.94 28.73
N ILE A 60 12.13 11.85 29.49
CA ILE A 60 12.50 11.92 30.91
C ILE A 60 13.88 12.54 31.08
N LEU A 61 14.87 12.12 30.28
CA LEU A 61 16.23 12.69 30.34
C LEU A 61 16.26 14.17 29.92
N PHE A 62 15.42 14.57 28.99
CA PHE A 62 15.25 15.97 28.61
C PHE A 62 14.64 16.78 29.77
N ALA A 63 13.61 16.26 30.43
CA ALA A 63 13.02 16.92 31.60
C ALA A 63 14.02 17.05 32.76
N ASP A 64 14.82 16.01 33.05
CA ASP A 64 15.91 16.07 34.04
C ASP A 64 16.96 17.12 33.67
N ALA A 65 17.40 17.13 32.40
CA ALA A 65 18.36 18.11 31.91
C ALA A 65 17.83 19.56 32.03
N LEU A 66 16.55 19.78 31.71
CA LEU A 66 15.88 21.08 31.86
C LEU A 66 15.81 21.51 33.33
N GLN A 67 15.38 20.63 34.22
CA GLN A 67 15.33 20.92 35.66
C GLN A 67 16.71 21.28 36.21
N ARG A 68 17.74 20.52 35.83
CA ARG A 68 19.13 20.81 36.22
C ARG A 68 19.61 22.14 35.62
N MET A 69 19.29 22.44 34.37
CA MET A 69 19.67 23.71 33.73
C MET A 69 18.99 24.90 34.41
N PHE A 70 17.70 24.81 34.74
CA PHE A 70 17.01 25.88 35.45
C PHE A 70 17.57 26.09 36.86
N ARG A 71 17.86 25.01 37.59
CA ARG A 71 18.52 25.09 38.90
C ARG A 71 19.89 25.77 38.81
N VAL A 72 20.76 25.32 37.90
CA VAL A 72 22.11 25.90 37.74
C VAL A 72 22.04 27.36 37.24
N THR A 73 21.04 27.69 36.42
CA THR A 73 20.82 29.06 35.97
C THR A 73 20.38 29.97 37.12
N ALA A 74 19.44 29.51 37.95
CA ALA A 74 19.01 30.24 39.15
C ALA A 74 20.14 30.42 40.16
N GLU A 75 20.95 29.38 40.41
CA GLU A 75 22.16 29.47 41.24
C GLU A 75 23.16 30.49 40.66
N SER A 76 23.31 30.54 39.33
CA SER A 76 24.20 31.51 38.66
C SER A 76 23.71 32.95 38.71
N ASP A 77 22.39 33.16 38.64
CA ASP A 77 21.80 34.50 38.66
C ASP A 77 21.75 35.06 40.10
N LEU A 78 21.52 34.20 41.09
CA LEU A 78 21.62 34.57 42.51
C LEU A 78 23.06 34.95 42.89
N ALA A 79 24.05 34.19 42.43
CA ALA A 79 25.47 34.51 42.65
C ALA A 79 25.88 35.86 42.03
N LYS A 80 25.31 36.21 40.86
CA LYS A 80 25.52 37.53 40.21
C LYS A 80 24.80 38.67 40.93
N SER A 81 23.66 38.40 41.55
CA SER A 81 22.89 39.39 42.33
C SER A 81 23.55 39.68 43.68
N ASN A 82 24.16 38.67 44.31
CA ASN A 82 24.79 38.77 45.63
C ASN A 82 26.23 39.36 45.60
N LYS A 83 26.57 40.12 44.56
CA LYS A 83 27.92 40.64 44.22
C LYS A 83 28.52 41.65 45.22
N GLY A 84 27.89 41.83 46.39
CA GLY A 84 28.35 42.72 47.47
C GLY A 84 29.31 42.07 48.47
N MET A 85 29.55 40.76 48.41
CA MET A 85 30.39 40.05 49.38
C MET A 85 31.46 39.23 48.63
N VAL A 86 32.64 39.84 48.42
CA VAL A 86 33.92 39.24 47.95
C VAL A 86 33.79 37.88 47.26
N THR A 87 33.33 37.84 46.02
CA THR A 87 33.30 36.62 45.20
C THR A 87 34.64 36.43 44.50
N ASP A 88 35.39 35.40 44.92
CA ASP A 88 36.62 34.93 44.30
C ASP A 88 36.43 34.67 42.78
N LEU A 89 37.31 35.23 41.93
CA LEU A 89 37.29 35.03 40.47
C LEU A 89 37.24 33.54 40.06
N ARG A 90 37.75 32.67 40.93
CA ARG A 90 37.73 31.22 40.76
C ARG A 90 36.34 30.61 40.93
N THR A 91 35.49 31.14 41.82
CA THR A 91 34.12 30.65 42.01
C THR A 91 33.22 31.09 40.85
N ASP A 92 33.35 32.33 40.38
CA ASP A 92 32.63 32.84 39.20
C ASP A 92 32.93 32.01 37.94
N THR A 93 34.20 31.67 37.71
CA THR A 93 34.62 30.82 36.58
C THR A 93 34.01 29.41 36.69
N SER A 94 33.92 28.85 37.90
CA SER A 94 33.35 27.52 38.11
C SER A 94 31.82 27.46 37.88
N ILE A 95 31.11 28.53 38.24
CA ILE A 95 29.67 28.67 38.05
C ILE A 95 29.35 28.86 36.57
N ALA A 96 30.12 29.71 35.87
CA ALA A 96 30.00 29.90 34.44
C ALA A 96 30.20 28.57 33.68
N ALA A 97 31.23 27.80 34.04
CA ALA A 97 31.48 26.49 33.43
C ALA A 97 30.29 25.52 33.63
N ARG A 98 29.72 25.45 34.84
CA ARG A 98 28.53 24.60 35.11
C ARG A 98 27.32 25.00 34.26
N LYS A 99 27.11 26.30 34.01
CA LYS A 99 26.04 26.81 33.15
C LYS A 99 26.21 26.34 31.70
N PHE A 100 27.42 26.45 31.14
CA PHE A 100 27.70 25.97 29.78
C PHE A 100 27.51 24.46 29.65
N TYR A 101 27.92 23.67 30.66
CA TYR A 101 27.70 22.23 30.65
C TYR A 101 26.20 21.89 30.69
N ALA A 102 25.42 22.57 31.54
CA ALA A 102 23.98 22.32 31.63
C ALA A 102 23.24 22.71 30.33
N GLN A 103 23.59 23.85 29.72
CA GLN A 103 23.01 24.29 28.45
C GLN A 103 23.29 23.30 27.32
N ARG A 104 24.55 22.91 27.12
CA ARG A 104 24.91 21.93 26.06
C ARG A 104 24.18 20.60 26.24
N ASN A 105 24.03 20.15 27.49
CA ASN A 105 23.36 18.88 27.77
C ASN A 105 21.85 18.95 27.50
N VAL A 106 21.20 20.10 27.75
CA VAL A 106 19.80 20.34 27.34
C VAL A 106 19.66 20.37 25.83
N TYR A 107 20.56 21.03 25.12
CA TYR A 107 20.53 21.01 23.65
C TYR A 107 20.73 19.61 23.10
N LEU A 108 21.68 18.84 23.65
CA LEU A 108 21.94 17.47 23.23
C LEU A 108 20.69 16.58 23.40
N THR A 109 20.04 16.61 24.57
CA THR A 109 18.82 15.81 24.82
C THR A 109 17.62 16.35 24.07
N GLY A 110 17.53 17.67 23.85
CA GLY A 110 16.48 18.29 23.06
C GLY A 110 16.54 17.94 21.58
N PHE A 111 17.74 17.94 20.98
CA PHE A 111 17.93 17.49 19.60
C PHE A 111 17.60 16.01 19.45
N CYS A 112 17.98 15.18 20.41
CA CYS A 112 17.61 13.75 20.43
C CYS A 112 16.10 13.58 20.42
N LEU A 113 15.38 14.25 21.33
CA LEU A 113 13.91 14.20 21.39
C LEU A 113 13.25 14.62 20.07
N PHE A 114 13.73 15.73 19.49
CA PHE A 114 13.25 16.20 18.20
C PHE A 114 13.47 15.15 17.10
N LEU A 115 14.66 14.57 17.05
CA LEU A 115 15.01 13.55 16.06
C LEU A 115 14.19 12.27 16.22
N SER A 116 13.95 11.84 17.46
CA SER A 116 13.06 10.70 17.75
C SER A 116 11.64 10.93 17.21
N LEU A 117 11.11 12.15 17.35
CA LEU A 117 9.77 12.51 16.86
C LEU A 117 9.73 12.49 15.32
N VAL A 118 10.69 13.15 14.68
CA VAL A 118 10.80 13.19 13.22
C VAL A 118 10.95 11.77 12.67
N LEU A 119 11.84 10.95 13.25
CA LEU A 119 12.06 9.56 12.83
C LEU A 119 10.77 8.75 12.93
N THR A 120 10.04 8.87 14.04
CA THR A 120 8.74 8.19 14.21
C THR A 120 7.76 8.60 13.12
N ARG A 121 7.62 9.92 12.87
CA ARG A 121 6.71 10.43 11.83
C ARG A 121 7.12 9.97 10.44
N THR A 122 8.39 10.04 10.09
CA THR A 122 8.91 9.62 8.79
C THR A 122 8.75 8.11 8.59
N PHE A 123 8.94 7.29 9.63
CA PHE A 123 8.71 5.85 9.56
C PHE A 123 7.27 5.50 9.17
N TYR A 124 6.27 6.13 9.81
CA TYR A 124 4.86 5.92 9.47
C TYR A 124 4.52 6.43 8.06
N ILE A 125 5.02 7.60 7.67
CA ILE A 125 4.80 8.14 6.32
C ILE A 125 5.33 7.16 5.26
N ILE A 126 6.51 6.57 5.48
CA ILE A 126 7.07 5.62 4.52
C ILE A 126 6.25 4.34 4.46
N LEU A 127 5.76 3.84 5.59
CA LEU A 127 4.84 2.69 5.61
C LEU A 127 3.57 2.97 4.81
N ASP A 128 2.93 4.11 5.06
CA ASP A 128 1.72 4.51 4.35
C ASP A 128 1.99 4.66 2.85
N LEU A 129 3.11 5.27 2.46
CA LEU A 129 3.54 5.42 1.08
C LEU A 129 3.69 4.05 0.39
N ILE A 130 4.30 3.07 1.07
CA ILE A 130 4.44 1.71 0.54
C ILE A 130 3.09 1.04 0.38
N HIS A 131 2.21 1.09 1.39
CA HIS A 131 0.87 0.51 1.31
C HIS A 131 0.06 1.13 0.17
N THR A 132 0.06 2.46 0.04
CA THR A 132 -0.58 3.16 -1.07
C THR A 132 0.00 2.76 -2.42
N GLN A 133 1.32 2.60 -2.53
CA GLN A 133 1.95 2.13 -3.77
C GLN A 133 1.59 0.68 -4.09
N GLU A 134 1.43 -0.19 -3.10
CA GLU A 134 0.97 -1.56 -3.31
C GLU A 134 -0.48 -1.62 -3.75
N GLU A 135 -1.37 -0.86 -3.13
CA GLU A 135 -2.76 -0.71 -3.56
C GLU A 135 -2.83 -0.16 -4.99
N TYR A 136 -2.06 0.89 -5.29
CA TYR A 136 -1.99 1.46 -6.63
C TYR A 136 -1.45 0.45 -7.65
N ALA A 137 -0.45 -0.36 -7.30
CA ALA A 137 0.06 -1.43 -8.17
C ALA A 137 -0.98 -2.55 -8.37
N LYS A 138 -1.75 -2.91 -7.34
CA LYS A 138 -2.86 -3.88 -7.44
C LYS A 138 -3.99 -3.34 -8.32
N LEU A 139 -4.41 -2.09 -8.10
CA LEU A 139 -5.41 -1.38 -8.90
C LEU A 139 -4.95 -1.22 -10.35
N LYS A 140 -3.69 -0.84 -10.60
CA LYS A 140 -3.14 -0.75 -11.95
C LYS A 140 -3.12 -2.11 -12.62
N LYS A 141 -2.71 -3.18 -11.91
CA LYS A 141 -2.78 -4.55 -12.42
C LYS A 141 -4.21 -4.95 -12.75
N ALA A 142 -5.16 -4.75 -11.85
CA ALA A 142 -6.58 -5.02 -12.07
C ALA A 142 -7.18 -4.18 -13.20
N GLY A 143 -6.78 -2.92 -13.34
CA GLY A 143 -7.15 -2.03 -14.44
C GLY A 143 -6.54 -2.45 -15.78
N THR A 144 -5.32 -2.98 -15.80
CA THR A 144 -4.73 -3.62 -16.99
C THR A 144 -5.31 -5.01 -17.28
N SER A 145 -5.84 -5.71 -16.28
CA SER A 145 -6.66 -6.92 -16.48
C SER A 145 -8.00 -6.59 -17.13
N GLY A 146 -8.52 -5.37 -16.94
CA GLY A 146 -9.72 -4.86 -17.60
C GLY A 146 -9.49 -4.30 -19.01
N ALA A 147 -8.24 -4.01 -19.41
CA ALA A 147 -7.97 -3.26 -20.65
C ALA A 147 -6.93 -3.85 -21.61
N GLY A 148 -6.21 -4.95 -21.33
CA GLY A 148 -5.36 -5.51 -22.40
C GLY A 148 -4.36 -6.62 -22.18
N GLY A 149 -4.23 -7.27 -21.02
CA GLY A 149 -3.14 -8.25 -20.91
C GLY A 149 -3.05 -9.08 -19.65
N ALA A 150 -4.08 -9.87 -19.36
CA ALA A 150 -3.98 -11.17 -18.68
C ALA A 150 -5.40 -11.73 -18.60
N LYS A 151 -5.86 -12.39 -19.66
CA LYS A 151 -7.04 -13.25 -19.53
C LYS A 151 -6.65 -14.32 -18.53
N SER A 152 -7.28 -14.32 -17.37
CA SER A 152 -7.18 -15.43 -16.41
C SER A 152 -7.37 -16.74 -17.19
N GLU A 153 -6.60 -17.77 -16.87
CA GLU A 153 -6.64 -19.07 -17.55
C GLU A 153 -8.08 -19.60 -17.64
N ASP A 154 -8.91 -19.29 -16.65
CA ASP A 154 -10.35 -19.54 -16.65
C ASP A 154 -11.13 -18.80 -17.72
N GLN A 155 -10.90 -17.50 -17.92
CA GLN A 155 -11.58 -16.74 -18.98
C GLN A 155 -11.16 -17.21 -20.37
N THR A 156 -9.93 -17.70 -20.54
CA THR A 156 -9.49 -18.26 -21.84
C THR A 156 -10.19 -19.58 -22.13
N LYS A 157 -10.36 -20.44 -21.11
CA LYS A 157 -11.13 -21.69 -21.24
C LYS A 157 -12.61 -21.43 -21.51
N GLU A 158 -13.19 -20.44 -20.85
CA GLU A 158 -14.60 -20.06 -21.01
C GLU A 158 -14.87 -19.42 -22.38
N ILE A 159 -13.95 -18.57 -22.88
CA ILE A 159 -14.05 -18.04 -24.24
C ILE A 159 -13.89 -19.16 -25.29
N ALA A 160 -13.03 -20.15 -25.03
CA ALA A 160 -12.88 -21.29 -25.94
C ALA A 160 -14.13 -22.19 -25.95
N SER A 161 -14.74 -22.46 -24.79
CA SER A 161 -15.98 -23.25 -24.70
C SER A 161 -17.16 -22.51 -25.33
N LEU A 162 -17.31 -21.20 -25.09
CA LEU A 162 -18.36 -20.38 -25.70
C LEU A 162 -18.21 -20.29 -27.22
N LYS A 163 -16.98 -20.17 -27.74
CA LYS A 163 -16.75 -20.21 -29.19
C LYS A 163 -17.13 -21.56 -29.80
N LYS A 164 -16.86 -22.66 -29.10
CA LYS A 164 -17.26 -24.01 -29.53
C LYS A 164 -18.78 -24.15 -29.55
N GLN A 165 -19.47 -23.70 -28.50
CA GLN A 165 -20.93 -23.70 -28.44
C GLN A 165 -21.56 -22.85 -29.55
N ILE A 166 -21.01 -21.67 -29.85
CA ILE A 166 -21.50 -20.84 -30.96
C ILE A 166 -21.29 -21.54 -32.31
N ALA A 167 -20.19 -22.26 -32.50
CA ALA A 167 -19.95 -23.01 -33.72
C ALA A 167 -20.93 -24.19 -33.87
N GLU A 168 -21.20 -24.91 -32.78
CA GLU A 168 -22.18 -26.00 -32.73
C GLU A 168 -23.60 -25.48 -32.98
N LEU A 169 -24.02 -24.39 -32.33
CA LEU A 169 -25.33 -23.77 -32.56
C LEU A 169 -25.50 -23.28 -34.00
N LYS A 170 -24.47 -22.66 -34.59
CA LYS A 170 -24.50 -22.26 -36.00
C LYS A 170 -24.58 -23.45 -36.96
N GLN A 171 -24.01 -24.60 -36.59
CA GLN A 171 -24.12 -25.81 -37.40
C GLN A 171 -25.52 -26.39 -37.31
N GLN A 172 -26.10 -26.47 -36.10
CA GLN A 172 -27.49 -26.88 -35.89
C GLN A 172 -28.48 -25.98 -36.64
N GLU A 173 -28.25 -24.66 -36.68
CA GLU A 173 -29.09 -23.72 -37.43
C GLU A 173 -29.05 -24.00 -38.94
N ARG A 174 -27.86 -24.27 -39.50
CA ARG A 174 -27.72 -24.67 -40.91
C ARG A 174 -28.41 -26.00 -41.20
N ASP A 175 -28.24 -26.99 -40.32
CA ASP A 175 -28.85 -28.30 -40.47
C ASP A 175 -30.38 -28.20 -40.38
N PHE A 176 -30.90 -27.33 -39.51
CA PHE A 176 -32.34 -27.04 -39.39
C PHE A 176 -32.89 -26.37 -40.66
N ASP A 177 -32.17 -25.40 -41.23
CA ASP A 177 -32.54 -24.77 -42.50
C ASP A 177 -32.54 -25.77 -43.67
N ILE A 178 -31.57 -26.69 -43.71
CA ILE A 178 -31.53 -27.77 -44.69
C ILE A 178 -32.72 -28.71 -44.49
N LEU A 179 -33.00 -29.12 -43.26
CA LEU A 179 -34.14 -30.00 -42.93
C LEU A 179 -35.47 -29.35 -43.34
N LYS A 180 -35.63 -28.05 -43.09
CA LYS A 180 -36.82 -27.29 -43.48
C LYS A 180 -36.98 -27.25 -45.01
N LYS A 181 -35.89 -27.05 -45.75
CA LYS A 181 -35.91 -27.11 -47.23
C LYS A 181 -36.26 -28.51 -47.72
N GLN A 182 -35.68 -29.55 -47.15
CA GLN A 182 -35.97 -30.95 -47.50
C GLN A 182 -37.43 -31.31 -47.21
N ALA A 183 -37.96 -30.91 -46.05
CA ALA A 183 -39.36 -31.13 -45.69
C ALA A 183 -40.32 -30.41 -46.65
N ALA A 184 -40.02 -29.16 -47.02
CA ALA A 184 -40.81 -28.41 -47.99
C ALA A 184 -40.78 -29.04 -49.40
N GLN A 185 -39.61 -29.49 -49.85
CA GLN A 185 -39.46 -30.22 -51.12
C GLN A 185 -40.23 -31.54 -51.10
N ASN A 186 -40.12 -32.30 -50.01
CA ASN A 186 -40.84 -33.58 -49.86
C ASN A 186 -42.36 -33.37 -49.85
N SER A 187 -42.86 -32.34 -49.13
CA SER A 187 -44.28 -31.98 -49.15
C SER A 187 -44.77 -31.64 -50.56
N ALA A 188 -43.99 -30.85 -51.31
CA ALA A 188 -44.33 -30.49 -52.68
C ALA A 188 -44.37 -31.71 -53.62
N GLU A 189 -43.45 -32.68 -53.45
CA GLU A 189 -43.47 -33.94 -54.20
C GLU A 189 -44.66 -34.83 -53.80
N TYR A 190 -45.04 -34.89 -52.52
CA TYR A 190 -46.28 -35.57 -52.11
C TYR A 190 -47.52 -34.94 -52.74
N ASP A 191 -47.62 -33.60 -52.76
CA ASP A 191 -48.74 -32.89 -53.39
C ASP A 191 -48.79 -33.14 -54.90
N ARG A 192 -47.63 -33.18 -55.56
CA ARG A 192 -47.49 -33.51 -56.98
C ARG A 192 -47.91 -34.95 -57.27
N LEU A 193 -47.39 -35.92 -56.52
CA LEU A 193 -47.75 -37.34 -56.63
C LEU A 193 -49.24 -37.56 -56.34
N ALA A 194 -49.80 -36.89 -55.35
CA ALA A 194 -51.24 -36.94 -55.08
C ALA A 194 -52.05 -36.38 -56.25
N THR A 195 -51.62 -35.27 -56.85
CA THR A 195 -52.24 -34.73 -58.07
C THR A 195 -52.14 -35.71 -59.24
N GLU A 196 -50.97 -36.29 -59.46
CA GLU A 196 -50.72 -37.28 -60.52
C GLU A 196 -51.57 -38.55 -60.34
N LEU A 197 -51.62 -39.09 -59.12
CA LEU A 197 -52.49 -40.23 -58.78
C LEU A 197 -53.98 -39.88 -58.95
N ASN A 198 -54.41 -38.68 -58.54
CA ASN A 198 -55.79 -38.22 -58.78
C ASN A 198 -56.10 -38.11 -60.28
N THR A 199 -55.13 -37.70 -61.10
CA THR A 199 -55.30 -37.64 -62.56
C THR A 199 -55.31 -39.02 -63.22
N LEU A 200 -54.47 -39.97 -62.76
CA LEU A 200 -54.37 -41.33 -63.30
C LEU A 200 -55.50 -42.26 -62.82
N THR A 201 -55.99 -42.07 -61.59
CA THR A 201 -57.04 -42.91 -60.98
C THR A 201 -58.46 -42.50 -61.42
N GLY A 202 -58.62 -41.46 -62.25
CA GLY A 202 -59.89 -41.16 -62.91
C GLY A 202 -60.98 -40.61 -61.99
N SER A 203 -60.63 -39.67 -61.10
CA SER A 203 -61.61 -38.88 -60.35
C SER A 203 -62.31 -37.88 -61.27
N ASN A 204 -63.45 -38.30 -61.82
CA ASN A 204 -64.32 -37.56 -62.71
C ASN A 204 -64.60 -36.11 -62.30
N LYS A 205 -64.65 -35.23 -63.31
CA LYS A 205 -65.26 -33.90 -63.30
C LYS A 205 -66.60 -33.93 -62.56
N SER A 206 -66.72 -33.21 -61.44
CA SER A 206 -68.00 -32.68 -60.98
C SER A 206 -67.90 -31.16 -60.96
N ASN A 207 -68.27 -30.57 -62.09
CA ASN A 207 -68.55 -29.15 -62.19
C ASN A 207 -69.90 -28.89 -61.52
N LYS A 208 -69.91 -28.42 -60.26
CA LYS A 208 -71.15 -28.04 -59.57
C LYS A 208 -71.16 -26.53 -59.33
N ARG A 209 -71.19 -25.76 -60.42
CA ARG A 209 -71.52 -24.33 -60.38
C ARG A 209 -72.01 -23.81 -61.74
N VAL A 210 -73.15 -24.30 -62.21
CA VAL A 210 -74.05 -23.57 -63.12
C VAL A 210 -75.48 -24.06 -62.85
N ASP A 211 -76.40 -23.10 -62.76
CA ASP A 211 -77.84 -23.13 -62.42
C ASP A 211 -78.22 -23.18 -60.92
#